data_AF-M4I291-F1
#
_entry.id   AF-M4I291-F1
#
_cell.length_a   1.000
_cell.length_b   1.000
_cell.length_c   1.000
_cell.angle_alpha   90.00
_cell.angle_beta   90.00
_cell.angle_gamma   90.00
#
_symmetry.space_group_name_H-M   'P 1'
#
loop_
_entity.id
_entity.type
_entity.pdbx_description
1 polymer ?
#
loop_
_entity_poly.entity_id
_entity_poly.type
_entity_poly.pdbx_seq_one_letter_code
_entity_poly.pdbx_strand_id
1 'polypeptide(L)'
;MPKYRSSTTTQGRNMAGARALWRATGMKDSDFNKPIIAVVNSFTEFVPGHIHLRDLGKIVSKNIFKFGGVAKEFNTIAIDDGIAMGHSGMLYSLPSRELIADSIEYMINAHCVDSMVCISNCDKITPGMLMAALRLNIPTVFVSGGPMESGKYQNNDNNKKIDLVSAIIESVNPNSSDKLVNKIERSACPTCGSCSGMFTANSMNCLMEVLGLALPGNGSLSATHSERKKLFIQAGKIIVKLTKQFYINNDDTIY
;
A
#
# COMPACT_ATOMS: atom_id res chain seq x y z
N MET A 1 -11.91 9.18 -29.51
CA MET A 1 -11.53 9.27 -28.08
C MET A 1 -10.84 7.97 -27.70
N PRO A 2 -9.78 8.03 -26.87
CA PRO A 2 -9.12 6.85 -26.37
C PRO A 2 -10.07 5.99 -25.55
N LYS A 3 -10.04 4.67 -25.76
CA LYS A 3 -11.00 3.75 -25.16
C LYS A 3 -10.41 3.17 -23.87
N TYR A 4 -10.76 3.81 -22.75
CA TYR A 4 -10.50 3.29 -21.41
C TYR A 4 -11.20 1.94 -21.18
N ARG A 5 -10.62 1.05 -20.38
CA ARG A 5 -11.24 -0.22 -19.96
C ARG A 5 -12.58 0.03 -19.27
N SER A 6 -12.65 1.09 -18.47
CA SER A 6 -13.83 1.48 -17.70
C SER A 6 -15.02 1.88 -18.59
N SER A 7 -14.77 2.22 -19.86
CA SER A 7 -15.84 2.44 -20.86
C SER A 7 -16.81 1.26 -20.94
N THR A 8 -16.33 0.05 -20.63
CA THR A 8 -17.14 -1.18 -20.56
C THR A 8 -18.29 -1.08 -19.57
N THR A 9 -18.12 -0.37 -18.44
CA THR A 9 -19.14 -0.22 -17.39
C THR A 9 -19.72 1.19 -17.33
N THR A 10 -19.14 2.16 -18.03
CA THR A 10 -19.57 3.56 -18.01
C THR A 10 -20.29 4.01 -19.28
N GLN A 11 -20.09 3.35 -20.43
CA GLN A 11 -20.59 3.83 -21.73
C GLN A 11 -21.66 2.93 -22.36
N GLY A 12 -22.51 3.51 -23.20
CA GLY A 12 -23.54 2.79 -23.95
C GLY A 12 -24.86 2.56 -23.19
N ARG A 13 -25.93 2.29 -23.95
CA ARG A 13 -27.30 2.12 -23.41
C ARG A 13 -27.39 0.95 -22.43
N ASN A 14 -26.80 -0.18 -22.78
CA ASN A 14 -26.88 -1.42 -21.99
C ASN A 14 -26.21 -1.30 -20.61
N MET A 15 -25.29 -0.34 -20.43
CA MET A 15 -24.60 -0.10 -19.16
C MET A 15 -25.31 0.94 -18.28
N ALA A 16 -26.59 1.24 -18.54
CA ALA A 16 -27.37 2.14 -17.68
C ALA A 16 -27.45 1.65 -16.23
N GLY A 17 -27.59 0.34 -16.01
CA GLY A 17 -27.59 -0.26 -14.66
C GLY A 17 -26.26 -0.07 -13.93
N ALA A 18 -25.14 -0.34 -14.61
CA ALA A 18 -23.80 -0.11 -14.06
C ALA A 18 -23.58 1.38 -13.72
N ARG A 19 -23.98 2.30 -14.61
CA ARG A 19 -23.94 3.74 -14.32
C ARG A 19 -24.81 4.13 -13.11
N ALA A 20 -25.98 3.53 -12.93
CA ALA A 20 -26.82 3.81 -11.77
C ALA A 20 -26.12 3.41 -10.45
N LEU A 21 -25.46 2.26 -10.43
CA LEU A 21 -24.63 1.84 -9.28
C LEU A 21 -23.43 2.76 -9.08
N TRP A 22 -22.73 3.15 -10.15
CA TRP A 22 -21.64 4.13 -10.06
C TRP A 22 -22.09 5.48 -9.48
N ARG A 23 -23.29 5.95 -9.81
CA ARG A 23 -23.89 7.15 -9.21
C ARG A 23 -24.14 6.99 -7.72
N ALA A 24 -24.57 5.81 -7.28
CA ALA A 24 -24.73 5.52 -5.84
C ALA A 24 -23.38 5.60 -5.08
N THR A 25 -22.26 5.37 -5.76
CA THR A 25 -20.91 5.61 -5.20
C THR A 25 -20.43 7.07 -5.28
N GLY A 26 -21.31 8.00 -5.69
CA GLY A 26 -21.04 9.44 -5.77
C GLY A 26 -20.53 9.96 -7.12
N MET A 27 -20.47 9.13 -8.18
CA MET A 27 -20.08 9.61 -9.52
C MET A 27 -21.14 10.52 -10.14
N LYS A 28 -20.68 11.57 -10.82
CA LYS A 28 -21.51 12.51 -11.58
C LYS A 28 -21.39 12.28 -13.08
N ASP A 29 -22.24 12.93 -13.86
CA ASP A 29 -22.26 12.82 -15.33
C ASP A 29 -20.90 13.15 -15.95
N SER A 30 -20.23 14.17 -15.42
CA SER A 30 -18.90 14.59 -15.87
C SER A 30 -17.78 13.59 -15.54
N ASP A 31 -18.04 12.58 -14.70
CA ASP A 31 -17.06 11.56 -14.32
C ASP A 31 -17.03 10.36 -15.26
N PHE A 32 -18.11 10.07 -15.99
CA PHE A 32 -18.19 8.88 -16.86
C PHE A 32 -17.25 8.91 -18.06
N ASN A 33 -16.69 10.07 -18.40
CA ASN A 33 -15.72 10.25 -19.48
C ASN A 33 -14.26 10.35 -18.97
N LYS A 34 -14.03 10.16 -17.66
CA LYS A 34 -12.70 10.18 -17.03
C LYS A 34 -12.24 8.75 -16.74
N PRO A 35 -10.92 8.50 -16.67
CA PRO A 35 -10.42 7.19 -16.27
C PRO A 35 -10.78 6.89 -14.81
N ILE A 36 -11.19 5.66 -14.54
CA ILE A 36 -11.39 5.12 -13.20
C ILE A 36 -10.05 4.53 -12.72
N ILE A 37 -9.54 5.06 -11.62
CA ILE A 37 -8.27 4.68 -11.03
C ILE A 37 -8.52 4.05 -9.66
N ALA A 38 -8.07 2.82 -9.48
CA ALA A 38 -8.17 2.16 -8.19
C ALA A 38 -7.10 2.69 -7.23
N VAL A 39 -7.50 2.95 -5.99
CA VAL A 39 -6.58 3.07 -4.87
C VAL A 39 -6.63 1.75 -4.11
N VAL A 40 -5.65 0.89 -4.39
CA VAL A 40 -5.54 -0.43 -3.79
C VAL A 40 -4.85 -0.26 -2.45
N ASN A 41 -5.63 -0.29 -1.37
CA ASN A 41 -5.15 -0.07 -0.02
C ASN A 41 -5.09 -1.41 0.74
N SER A 42 -4.31 -1.45 1.81
CA SER A 42 -4.16 -2.61 2.70
C SER A 42 -4.41 -2.21 4.16
N PHE A 43 -5.17 -1.14 4.38
CA PHE A 43 -5.49 -0.64 5.70
C PHE A 43 -6.19 -1.71 6.56
N THR A 44 -5.70 -1.88 7.78
CA THR A 44 -6.33 -2.68 8.83
C THR A 44 -5.83 -2.22 10.20
N GLU A 45 -6.65 -2.39 11.23
CA GLU A 45 -6.29 -2.05 12.62
C GLU A 45 -5.47 -3.17 13.29
N PHE A 46 -5.40 -4.35 12.68
CA PHE A 46 -4.62 -5.50 13.19
C PHE A 46 -3.11 -5.35 12.97
N VAL A 47 -2.69 -4.50 12.02
CA VAL A 47 -1.29 -4.41 11.59
C VAL A 47 -0.80 -2.97 11.83
N PRO A 48 0.11 -2.72 12.78
CA PRO A 48 0.61 -1.36 13.10
C PRO A 48 1.23 -0.66 11.91
N GLY A 49 1.81 -1.41 10.96
CA GLY A 49 2.35 -0.85 9.72
C GLY A 49 1.31 -0.33 8.73
N HIS A 50 0.02 -0.59 8.98
CA HIS A 50 -1.07 -0.34 8.06
C HIS A 50 -2.12 0.62 8.60
N ILE A 51 -2.12 0.91 9.91
CA ILE A 51 -3.15 1.73 10.57
C ILE A 51 -3.28 3.14 9.98
N HIS A 52 -2.15 3.77 9.62
CA HIS A 52 -2.13 5.13 9.05
C HIS A 52 -2.52 5.17 7.57
N LEU A 53 -2.62 4.02 6.89
CA LEU A 53 -2.93 3.96 5.47
C LEU A 53 -4.37 4.40 5.17
N ARG A 54 -5.28 4.36 6.15
CA ARG A 54 -6.67 4.86 6.01
C ARG A 54 -6.70 6.29 5.49
N ASP A 55 -5.92 7.18 6.11
CA ASP A 55 -5.90 8.60 5.76
C ASP A 55 -5.07 8.87 4.51
N LEU A 56 -3.99 8.10 4.32
CA LEU A 56 -3.13 8.22 3.15
C LEU A 56 -3.86 7.83 1.85
N GLY A 57 -4.72 6.81 1.88
CA GLY A 57 -5.58 6.44 0.75
C GLY A 57 -6.52 7.57 0.32
N LYS A 58 -7.03 8.35 1.27
CA LYS A 58 -7.83 9.55 0.98
C LYS A 58 -7.00 10.66 0.33
N ILE A 59 -5.74 10.83 0.72
CA ILE A 59 -4.83 11.81 0.10
C ILE A 59 -4.58 11.45 -1.37
N VAL A 60 -4.31 10.17 -1.67
CA VAL A 60 -4.14 9.70 -3.05
C VAL A 60 -5.42 9.94 -3.86
N SER A 61 -6.56 9.51 -3.32
CA SER A 61 -7.87 9.67 -3.96
C SER A 61 -8.17 11.13 -4.32
N LYS A 62 -7.95 12.06 -3.37
CA LYS A 62 -8.14 13.50 -3.58
C LYS A 62 -7.27 14.04 -4.71
N ASN A 63 -6.02 13.58 -4.81
CA ASN A 63 -5.12 14.02 -5.88
C ASN A 63 -5.51 13.45 -7.24
N ILE A 64 -5.94 12.19 -7.31
CA ILE A 64 -6.49 11.60 -8.55
C ILE A 64 -7.65 12.46 -9.08
N PHE A 65 -8.61 12.83 -8.22
CA PHE A 65 -9.71 13.72 -8.60
C PHE A 65 -9.21 15.09 -9.09
N LYS A 66 -8.25 15.70 -8.37
CA LYS A 66 -7.66 16.99 -8.73
C LYS A 66 -7.03 16.99 -10.13
N PHE A 67 -6.45 15.89 -10.57
CA PHE A 67 -5.78 15.78 -11.88
C PHE A 67 -6.68 15.20 -12.99
N GLY A 68 -7.96 14.99 -12.69
CA GLY A 68 -8.99 14.62 -13.68
C GLY A 68 -9.21 13.12 -13.87
N GLY A 69 -8.87 12.29 -12.89
CA GLY A 69 -9.33 10.91 -12.80
C GLY A 69 -10.50 10.75 -11.80
N VAL A 70 -11.03 9.53 -11.71
CA VAL A 70 -12.04 9.14 -10.72
C VAL A 70 -11.42 8.10 -9.80
N ALA A 71 -11.21 8.44 -8.53
CA ALA A 71 -10.63 7.50 -7.58
C ALA A 71 -11.71 6.56 -7.01
N LYS A 72 -11.42 5.27 -6.96
CA LYS A 72 -12.19 4.27 -6.21
C LYS A 72 -11.25 3.46 -5.33
N GLU A 73 -11.37 3.66 -4.03
CA GLU A 73 -10.55 2.98 -3.04
C GLU A 73 -11.21 1.67 -2.60
N PHE A 74 -10.42 0.61 -2.49
CA PHE A 74 -10.82 -0.63 -1.84
C PHE A 74 -9.63 -1.19 -1.03
N ASN A 75 -9.92 -2.13 -0.13
CA ASN A 75 -8.91 -2.78 0.68
C ASN A 75 -8.70 -4.24 0.26
N THR A 76 -7.45 -4.70 0.33
CA THR A 76 -7.09 -6.11 0.44
C THR A 76 -6.66 -6.42 1.88
N ILE A 77 -6.50 -7.71 2.20
CA ILE A 77 -6.10 -8.17 3.53
C ILE A 77 -4.63 -7.84 3.82
N ALA A 78 -4.27 -7.86 5.12
CA ALA A 78 -2.89 -7.83 5.55
C ALA A 78 -2.70 -8.69 6.81
N ILE A 79 -1.55 -9.35 6.91
CA ILE A 79 -1.12 -10.15 8.06
C ILE A 79 0.14 -9.51 8.63
N ASP A 80 0.21 -9.42 9.96
CA ASP A 80 1.41 -9.00 10.66
C ASP A 80 2.28 -10.21 10.99
N ASP A 81 3.41 -10.35 10.29
CA ASP A 81 4.36 -11.45 10.51
C ASP A 81 4.99 -11.40 11.90
N GLY A 82 5.15 -10.20 12.49
CA GLY A 82 5.69 -10.03 13.84
C GLY A 82 4.74 -10.58 14.91
N ILE A 83 3.45 -10.30 14.80
CA ILE A 83 2.42 -10.81 15.70
C ILE A 83 2.22 -12.32 15.50
N ALA A 84 2.20 -12.79 14.24
CA ALA A 84 1.96 -14.19 13.93
C ALA A 84 3.15 -15.13 14.28
N MET A 85 4.29 -14.57 14.66
CA MET A 85 5.52 -15.29 14.93
C MET A 85 5.40 -16.17 16.19
N GLY A 86 5.89 -17.41 16.10
CA GLY A 86 5.95 -18.33 17.24
C GLY A 86 4.68 -19.15 17.51
N HIS A 87 3.66 -19.06 16.65
CA HIS A 87 2.45 -19.91 16.75
C HIS A 87 1.90 -20.28 15.36
N SER A 88 0.79 -21.04 15.33
CA SER A 88 0.16 -21.55 14.09
C SER A 88 -0.31 -20.48 13.11
N GLY A 89 -0.40 -19.21 13.53
CA GLY A 89 -0.77 -18.09 12.67
C GLY A 89 0.24 -17.85 11.55
N MET A 90 1.52 -18.16 11.77
CA MET A 90 2.57 -18.02 10.76
C MET A 90 2.30 -18.85 9.50
N LEU A 91 1.52 -19.93 9.58
CA LEU A 91 1.11 -20.74 8.43
C LEU A 91 0.27 -19.96 7.41
N TYR A 92 -0.34 -18.84 7.82
CA TYR A 92 -1.16 -17.98 6.96
C TYR A 92 -0.39 -16.83 6.33
N SER A 93 0.85 -16.55 6.76
CA SER A 93 1.66 -15.42 6.27
C SER A 93 1.93 -15.51 4.77
N LEU A 94 2.75 -16.48 4.32
CA LEU A 94 3.16 -16.56 2.91
C LEU A 94 1.97 -16.78 1.95
N PRO A 95 0.99 -17.66 2.25
CA PRO A 95 -0.19 -17.83 1.40
C PRO A 95 -1.01 -16.55 1.21
N SER A 96 -0.97 -15.61 2.16
CA SER A 96 -1.67 -14.32 2.01
C SER A 96 -1.20 -13.52 0.81
N ARG A 97 0.05 -13.71 0.34
CA ARG A 97 0.56 -13.07 -0.87
C ARG A 97 -0.31 -13.38 -2.10
N GLU A 98 -0.71 -14.63 -2.25
CA GLU A 98 -1.55 -15.07 -3.37
C GLU A 98 -2.97 -14.52 -3.24
N LEU A 99 -3.54 -14.57 -2.03
CA LEU A 99 -4.87 -14.01 -1.77
C LEU A 99 -4.92 -12.50 -2.05
N ILE A 100 -3.86 -11.78 -1.70
CA ILE A 100 -3.71 -10.36 -1.99
C ILE A 100 -3.70 -10.16 -3.51
N ALA A 101 -2.85 -10.89 -4.23
CA ALA A 101 -2.76 -10.80 -5.68
C ALA A 101 -4.12 -11.06 -6.35
N ASP A 102 -4.79 -12.16 -6.00
CA ASP A 102 -6.06 -12.60 -6.57
C ASP A 102 -7.19 -11.61 -6.24
N SER A 103 -7.25 -11.10 -5.00
CA SER A 103 -8.26 -10.13 -4.59
C SER A 103 -8.20 -8.84 -5.41
N ILE A 104 -6.99 -8.38 -5.73
CA ILE A 104 -6.76 -7.17 -6.55
C ILE A 104 -7.13 -7.48 -7.99
N GLU A 105 -6.67 -8.61 -8.53
CA GLU A 105 -6.97 -9.03 -9.89
C GLU A 105 -8.49 -9.09 -10.16
N TYR A 106 -9.25 -9.68 -9.22
CA TYR A 106 -10.70 -9.77 -9.31
C TYR A 106 -11.36 -8.40 -9.26
N MET A 107 -10.98 -7.55 -8.30
CA MET A 107 -11.54 -6.20 -8.16
C MET A 107 -11.30 -5.36 -9.41
N ILE A 108 -10.09 -5.39 -9.95
CA ILE A 108 -9.70 -4.60 -11.12
C ILE A 108 -10.40 -5.10 -12.39
N ASN A 109 -10.39 -6.41 -12.66
CA ASN A 109 -10.97 -6.95 -13.88
C ASN A 109 -12.50 -6.86 -13.87
N ALA A 110 -13.16 -7.20 -12.75
CA ALA A 110 -14.63 -7.18 -12.66
C ALA A 110 -15.21 -5.76 -12.84
N HIS A 111 -14.50 -4.73 -12.38
CA HIS A 111 -14.92 -3.33 -12.52
C HIS A 111 -14.31 -2.64 -13.74
N CYS A 112 -13.50 -3.36 -14.53
CA CYS A 112 -12.80 -2.86 -15.71
C CYS A 112 -11.98 -1.58 -15.42
N VAL A 113 -11.25 -1.57 -14.31
CA VAL A 113 -10.48 -0.39 -13.86
C VAL A 113 -9.33 -0.07 -14.84
N ASP A 114 -9.05 1.21 -15.06
CA ASP A 114 -8.10 1.64 -16.08
C ASP A 114 -6.64 1.58 -15.63
N SER A 115 -6.39 1.89 -14.36
CA SER A 115 -5.07 1.96 -13.74
C SER A 115 -5.17 1.91 -12.21
N MET A 116 -4.05 1.77 -11.51
CA MET A 116 -4.08 1.67 -10.05
C MET A 116 -2.90 2.30 -9.31
N VAL A 117 -3.14 2.70 -8.07
CA VAL A 117 -2.10 3.04 -7.09
C VAL A 117 -2.11 1.98 -6.00
N CYS A 118 -0.99 1.30 -5.80
CA CYS A 118 -0.80 0.27 -4.78
C CYS A 118 -0.19 0.89 -3.51
N ILE A 119 -1.00 0.95 -2.45
CA ILE A 119 -0.58 1.38 -1.11
C ILE A 119 -0.22 0.16 -0.28
N SER A 120 1.08 -0.13 -0.19
CA SER A 120 1.65 -1.30 0.48
C SER A 120 2.46 -0.90 1.72
N ASN A 121 2.84 -1.88 2.56
CA ASN A 121 3.90 -1.64 3.54
C ASN A 121 4.55 -2.94 4.04
N CYS A 122 3.77 -3.83 4.67
CA CYS A 122 4.27 -5.03 5.33
C CYS A 122 4.68 -6.15 4.34
N ASP A 123 5.37 -7.16 4.86
CA ASP A 123 6.19 -8.12 4.12
C ASP A 123 5.55 -8.72 2.86
N LYS A 124 4.39 -9.37 3.01
CA LYS A 124 3.74 -10.10 1.90
C LYS A 124 2.85 -9.23 1.02
N ILE A 125 2.62 -7.99 1.44
CA ILE A 125 1.69 -7.06 0.80
C ILE A 125 2.28 -6.51 -0.49
N THR A 126 3.48 -5.93 -0.42
CA THR A 126 4.18 -5.38 -1.57
C THR A 126 4.36 -6.41 -2.70
N PRO A 127 4.88 -7.63 -2.46
CA PRO A 127 4.97 -8.64 -3.52
C PRO A 127 3.60 -9.13 -4.02
N GLY A 128 2.58 -9.25 -3.16
CA GLY A 128 1.23 -9.64 -3.62
C GLY A 128 0.61 -8.58 -4.56
N MET A 129 0.75 -7.30 -4.20
CA MET A 129 0.34 -6.19 -5.06
C MET A 129 1.15 -6.12 -6.37
N LEU A 130 2.45 -6.41 -6.31
CA LEU A 130 3.31 -6.49 -7.50
C LEU A 130 2.88 -7.61 -8.44
N MET A 131 2.57 -8.79 -7.91
CA MET A 131 2.06 -9.91 -8.71
C MET A 131 0.77 -9.54 -9.42
N ALA A 132 -0.18 -8.90 -8.73
CA ALA A 132 -1.40 -8.40 -9.37
C ALA A 132 -1.10 -7.39 -10.48
N ALA A 133 -0.20 -6.42 -10.23
CA ALA A 133 0.18 -5.42 -11.22
C ALA A 133 0.73 -6.04 -12.50
N LEU A 134 1.64 -7.01 -12.37
CA LEU A 134 2.23 -7.71 -13.51
C LEU A 134 1.20 -8.58 -14.26
N ARG A 135 0.28 -9.25 -13.55
CA ARG A 135 -0.80 -10.04 -14.19
C ARG A 135 -1.78 -9.16 -14.96
N LEU A 136 -2.13 -8.01 -14.39
CA LEU A 136 -3.13 -7.09 -14.94
C LEU A 136 -2.58 -6.26 -16.11
N ASN A 137 -1.28 -5.97 -16.09
CA ASN A 137 -0.57 -5.20 -17.11
C ASN A 137 -1.28 -3.88 -17.48
N ILE A 138 -1.62 -3.10 -16.46
CA ILE A 138 -2.18 -1.74 -16.59
C ILE A 138 -1.29 -0.75 -15.85
N PRO A 139 -1.35 0.56 -16.20
CA PRO A 139 -0.54 1.57 -15.53
C PRO A 139 -0.67 1.50 -14.01
N THR A 140 0.45 1.41 -13.32
CA THR A 140 0.51 1.16 -11.87
C THR A 140 1.58 2.00 -11.20
N VAL A 141 1.26 2.57 -10.04
CA VAL A 141 2.24 3.26 -9.18
C VAL A 141 2.21 2.67 -7.78
N PHE A 142 3.38 2.39 -7.22
CA PHE A 142 3.55 1.94 -5.84
C PHE A 142 3.90 3.12 -4.92
N VAL A 143 3.27 3.16 -3.75
CA VAL A 143 3.64 4.06 -2.66
C VAL A 143 3.48 3.35 -1.32
N SER A 144 4.55 3.26 -0.54
CA SER A 144 4.56 2.55 0.73
C SER A 144 4.22 3.45 1.91
N GLY A 145 3.65 2.85 2.96
CA GLY A 145 3.42 3.50 4.25
C GLY A 145 4.70 3.99 4.93
N GLY A 146 5.83 3.34 4.65
CA GLY A 146 7.15 3.62 5.21
C GLY A 146 7.44 2.83 6.50
N PRO A 147 8.73 2.66 6.84
CA PRO A 147 9.15 2.07 8.11
C PRO A 147 8.79 2.93 9.31
N MET A 148 8.57 2.26 10.44
CA MET A 148 8.46 2.90 11.75
C MET A 148 9.82 3.44 12.20
N GLU A 149 9.79 4.38 13.13
CA GLU A 149 11.01 4.85 13.80
C GLU A 149 11.59 3.76 14.70
N SER A 150 12.92 3.73 14.86
CA SER A 150 13.55 2.83 15.83
C SER A 150 13.19 3.22 17.26
N GLY A 151 12.85 2.23 18.07
CA GLY A 151 12.70 2.38 19.51
C GLY A 151 13.98 2.81 20.23
N LYS A 152 13.82 3.33 21.45
CA LYS A 152 14.93 3.73 22.32
C LYS A 152 14.65 3.32 23.76
N TYR A 153 15.67 2.84 24.43
CA TYR A 153 15.62 2.53 25.86
C TYR A 153 16.88 3.05 26.55
N GLN A 154 16.69 3.66 27.72
CA GLN A 154 17.78 4.13 28.57
C GLN A 154 18.23 3.04 29.54
N ASN A 155 19.46 2.56 29.38
CA ASN A 155 20.11 1.69 30.36
C ASN A 155 21.31 2.44 30.98
N ASN A 156 21.23 2.70 32.29
CA ASN A 156 22.17 3.29 33.25
C ASN A 156 23.25 4.32 32.83
N ASP A 157 23.72 4.39 31.58
CA ASP A 157 24.58 5.45 31.05
C ASP A 157 24.49 5.62 29.51
N ASN A 158 23.69 4.82 28.77
CA ASN A 158 23.59 4.91 27.31
C ASN A 158 22.16 4.76 26.76
N ASN A 159 21.84 5.59 25.75
CA ASN A 159 20.64 5.44 24.93
C ASN A 159 20.86 4.33 23.89
N LYS A 160 20.31 3.14 24.14
CA LYS A 160 20.38 2.02 23.19
C LYS A 160 19.20 2.09 22.22
N LYS A 161 19.49 2.05 20.91
CA LYS A 161 18.46 1.82 19.89
C LYS A 161 17.98 0.39 19.99
N ILE A 162 16.66 0.22 19.94
CA ILE A 162 15.99 -1.08 19.99
C ILE A 162 14.91 -1.13 18.92
N ASP A 163 14.47 -2.34 18.62
CA ASP A 163 13.46 -2.64 17.62
C ASP A 163 12.72 -3.94 18.00
N LEU A 164 11.83 -4.40 17.12
CA LEU A 164 11.10 -5.66 17.31
C LEU A 164 12.04 -6.85 17.56
N VAL A 165 13.18 -6.93 16.86
CA VAL A 165 14.14 -8.03 17.04
C VAL A 165 14.74 -8.00 18.44
N SER A 166 15.02 -6.81 18.97
CA SER A 166 15.47 -6.64 20.35
C SER A 166 14.47 -7.20 21.36
N ALA A 167 13.16 -6.97 21.15
CA ALA A 167 12.11 -7.54 22.01
C ALA A 167 12.04 -9.07 21.89
N ILE A 168 12.15 -9.61 20.67
CA ILE A 168 12.15 -11.06 20.43
C ILE A 168 13.34 -11.73 21.13
N ILE A 169 14.56 -11.22 20.93
CA ILE A 169 15.78 -11.80 21.52
C ILE A 169 15.71 -11.81 23.04
N GLU A 170 15.31 -10.69 23.64
CA GLU A 170 15.28 -10.56 25.11
C GLU A 170 14.14 -11.39 25.73
N SER A 171 13.04 -11.61 25.01
CA SER A 171 11.91 -12.43 25.50
C SER A 171 12.24 -13.91 25.66
N VAL A 172 13.23 -14.43 24.92
CA VAL A 172 13.65 -15.84 24.98
C VAL A 172 14.96 -16.03 25.74
N ASN A 173 15.62 -14.94 26.15
CA ASN A 173 16.88 -15.00 26.87
C ASN A 173 16.62 -15.34 28.35
N PRO A 174 17.07 -16.50 28.87
CA PRO A 174 16.83 -16.89 30.26
C PRO A 174 17.52 -15.97 31.28
N ASN A 175 18.50 -15.16 30.85
CA ASN A 175 19.19 -14.20 31.71
C ASN A 175 18.50 -12.84 31.76
N SER A 176 17.44 -12.62 30.98
CA SER A 176 16.74 -11.33 30.91
C SER A 176 15.60 -11.30 31.92
N SER A 177 15.62 -10.31 32.81
CA SER A 177 14.53 -10.12 33.78
C SER A 177 13.24 -9.66 33.09
N ASP A 178 12.07 -10.07 33.60
CA ASP A 178 10.75 -9.61 33.11
C ASP A 178 10.64 -8.08 33.06
N LYS A 179 11.26 -7.39 34.03
CA LYS A 179 11.29 -5.92 34.08
C LYS A 179 12.01 -5.31 32.87
N LEU A 180 13.10 -5.93 32.41
CA LEU A 180 13.82 -5.52 31.22
C LEU A 180 12.98 -5.79 29.98
N VAL A 181 12.45 -7.00 29.84
CA VAL A 181 11.60 -7.41 28.70
C VAL A 181 10.41 -6.46 28.55
N ASN A 182 9.67 -6.19 29.62
CA ASN A 182 8.50 -5.29 29.62
C ASN A 182 8.88 -3.85 29.23
N LYS A 183 10.04 -3.36 29.67
CA LYS A 183 10.48 -2.00 29.31
C LYS A 183 11.01 -1.94 27.86
N ILE A 184 11.51 -3.03 27.29
CA ILE A 184 11.82 -3.12 25.84
C ILE A 184 10.54 -3.20 25.01
N GLU A 185 9.59 -4.07 25.39
CA GLU A 185 8.28 -4.22 24.75
C GLU A 185 7.59 -2.87 24.57
N ARG A 186 7.52 -2.06 25.63
CA ARG A 186 6.89 -0.72 25.63
C ARG A 186 7.58 0.32 24.76
N SER A 187 8.77 0.04 24.24
CA SER A 187 9.63 1.03 23.57
C SER A 187 10.14 0.60 22.20
N ALA A 188 10.03 -0.68 21.83
CA ALA A 188 10.58 -1.26 20.61
C ALA A 188 9.91 -0.72 19.33
N CYS A 189 8.60 -0.50 19.36
CA CYS A 189 7.79 -0.06 18.21
C CYS A 189 7.08 1.27 18.53
N PRO A 190 7.79 2.42 18.49
CA PRO A 190 7.28 3.69 18.99
C PRO A 190 6.25 4.37 18.08
N THR A 191 6.15 3.98 16.81
CA THR A 191 5.31 4.63 15.79
C THR A 191 4.66 3.61 14.86
N CYS A 192 3.68 4.06 14.07
CA CYS A 192 3.20 3.27 12.93
C CYS A 192 4.30 3.09 11.86
N GLY A 193 4.14 2.09 11.00
CA GLY A 193 5.04 1.77 9.89
C GLY A 193 5.47 0.29 9.86
N SER A 194 6.13 -0.14 8.79
CA SER A 194 6.77 -1.47 8.72
C SER A 194 7.92 -1.56 9.73
N CYS A 195 8.43 -2.76 9.99
CA CYS A 195 9.59 -2.95 10.87
C CYS A 195 10.73 -1.98 10.51
N SER A 196 11.43 -1.44 11.51
CA SER A 196 12.46 -0.41 11.31
C SER A 196 13.78 -0.92 10.70
N GLY A 197 14.00 -2.23 10.67
CA GLY A 197 15.21 -2.86 10.10
C GLY A 197 15.07 -3.22 8.62
N MET A 198 16.18 -3.59 7.96
CA MET A 198 16.19 -4.06 6.56
C MET A 198 15.70 -5.52 6.45
N PHE A 199 14.41 -5.72 6.69
CA PHE A 199 13.68 -6.97 6.47
C PHE A 199 12.88 -6.91 5.17
N THR A 200 12.05 -7.92 4.91
CA THR A 200 11.33 -8.08 3.64
C THR A 200 10.54 -6.84 3.24
N ALA A 201 9.74 -6.24 4.13
CA ALA A 201 9.00 -5.00 3.86
C ALA A 201 9.90 -3.89 3.27
N ASN A 202 10.99 -3.55 3.94
CA ASN A 202 11.86 -2.46 3.51
C ASN A 202 12.71 -2.83 2.29
N SER A 203 13.18 -4.07 2.19
CA SER A 203 13.83 -4.59 0.99
C SER A 203 12.94 -4.51 -0.24
N MET A 204 11.67 -4.90 -0.12
CA MET A 204 10.69 -4.82 -1.21
C MET A 204 10.35 -3.38 -1.54
N ASN A 205 10.23 -2.49 -0.56
CA ASN A 205 9.97 -1.07 -0.81
C ASN A 205 11.12 -0.39 -1.56
N CYS A 206 12.38 -0.72 -1.24
CA CYS A 206 13.55 -0.29 -2.01
C CYS A 206 13.56 -0.91 -3.42
N LEU A 207 13.20 -2.19 -3.54
CA LEU A 207 13.11 -2.85 -4.86
C LEU A 207 12.09 -2.15 -5.76
N MET A 208 10.95 -1.69 -5.23
CA MET A 208 9.96 -0.96 -6.03
C MET A 208 10.51 0.36 -6.59
N GLU A 209 11.41 1.05 -5.86
CA GLU A 209 12.11 2.22 -6.39
C GLU A 209 13.06 1.83 -7.53
N VAL A 210 13.85 0.76 -7.33
CA VAL A 210 14.81 0.29 -8.33
C VAL A 210 14.14 -0.16 -9.62
N LEU A 211 12.97 -0.81 -9.53
CA LEU A 211 12.17 -1.21 -10.69
C LEU A 211 11.48 -0.02 -11.39
N GLY A 212 11.54 1.18 -10.82
CA GLY A 212 10.88 2.38 -11.37
C GLY A 212 9.37 2.44 -11.13
N LEU A 213 8.82 1.51 -10.35
CA LEU A 213 7.38 1.44 -10.02
C LEU A 213 6.99 2.35 -8.85
N ALA A 214 7.97 2.76 -8.03
CA ALA A 214 7.78 3.69 -6.92
C ALA A 214 8.68 4.92 -7.04
N LEU A 215 8.27 5.99 -6.37
CA LEU A 215 8.99 7.27 -6.36
C LEU A 215 10.25 7.23 -5.49
N PRO A 216 11.29 8.03 -5.84
CA PRO A 216 12.45 8.23 -4.98
C PRO A 216 12.06 8.60 -3.55
N GLY A 217 12.59 7.87 -2.57
CA GLY A 217 12.27 8.02 -1.15
C GLY A 217 11.23 7.03 -0.62
N ASN A 218 10.65 6.18 -1.48
CA ASN A 218 9.60 5.23 -1.11
C ASN A 218 10.06 4.19 -0.06
N GLY A 219 11.25 3.62 -0.21
CA GLY A 219 11.87 2.64 0.68
C GLY A 219 12.66 3.24 1.83
N SER A 220 12.99 4.53 1.80
CA SER A 220 13.93 5.14 2.76
C SER A 220 13.31 6.13 3.75
N LEU A 221 12.22 6.84 3.42
CA LEU A 221 11.63 7.81 4.37
C LEU A 221 10.86 7.11 5.49
N SER A 222 10.98 7.50 6.75
CA SER A 222 10.09 6.94 7.80
C SER A 222 8.61 7.27 7.53
N ALA A 223 7.69 6.48 8.09
CA ALA A 223 6.25 6.73 8.04
C ALA A 223 5.87 8.09 8.63
N THR A 224 6.60 8.52 9.66
CA THR A 224 6.51 9.79 10.38
C THR A 224 7.16 10.97 9.66
N HIS A 225 7.99 10.71 8.64
CA HIS A 225 8.74 11.78 7.99
C HIS A 225 7.80 12.72 7.23
N SER A 226 7.97 14.04 7.39
CA SER A 226 7.08 15.06 6.78
C SER A 226 6.96 14.92 5.26
N GLU A 227 8.06 14.57 4.59
CA GLU A 227 8.13 14.35 3.15
C GLU A 227 7.38 13.10 2.66
N ARG A 228 7.08 12.13 3.55
CA ARG A 228 6.34 10.90 3.19
C ARG A 228 4.99 11.23 2.57
N LYS A 229 4.29 12.24 3.11
CA LYS A 229 3.01 12.74 2.58
C LYS A 229 3.12 13.24 1.13
N LYS A 230 4.27 13.79 0.73
CA LYS A 230 4.48 14.28 -0.63
C LYS A 230 4.51 13.13 -1.64
N LEU A 231 5.01 11.95 -1.27
CA LEU A 231 4.99 10.76 -2.13
C LEU A 231 3.55 10.37 -2.49
N PHE A 232 2.63 10.34 -1.53
CA PHE A 232 1.21 10.02 -1.79
C PHE A 232 0.53 11.07 -2.68
N ILE A 233 0.84 12.35 -2.49
CA ILE A 233 0.35 13.44 -3.34
C ILE A 233 0.85 13.25 -4.78
N GLN A 234 2.14 12.96 -4.93
CA GLN A 234 2.77 12.75 -6.23
C GLN A 234 2.28 11.48 -6.92
N ALA A 235 2.07 10.38 -6.19
CA ALA A 235 1.52 9.13 -6.73
C ALA A 235 0.16 9.36 -7.40
N GLY A 236 -0.76 10.07 -6.73
CA GLY A 236 -2.07 10.41 -7.29
C GLY A 236 -2.00 11.32 -8.53
N LYS A 237 -0.97 12.17 -8.64
CA LYS A 237 -0.72 12.98 -9.84
C LYS A 237 -0.17 12.14 -10.99
N ILE A 238 0.84 11.33 -10.70
CA ILE A 238 1.59 10.56 -11.70
C ILE A 238 0.71 9.48 -12.31
N ILE A 239 -0.06 8.75 -11.51
CA ILE A 239 -0.92 7.70 -12.05
C ILE A 239 -1.90 8.24 -13.11
N VAL A 240 -2.49 9.42 -12.89
CA VAL A 240 -3.39 10.05 -13.88
C VAL A 240 -2.63 10.43 -15.15
N LYS A 241 -1.38 10.89 -15.02
CA LYS A 241 -0.50 11.19 -16.17
C LYS A 241 -0.20 9.91 -16.95
N LEU A 242 0.27 8.85 -16.28
CA LEU A 242 0.61 7.56 -16.91
C LEU A 242 -0.61 6.94 -17.59
N THR A 243 -1.76 6.97 -16.92
CA THR A 243 -3.03 6.49 -17.50
C THR A 243 -3.36 7.21 -18.81
N LYS A 244 -3.21 8.53 -18.84
CA LYS A 244 -3.44 9.29 -20.07
C LYS A 244 -2.41 8.95 -21.15
N GLN A 245 -1.14 8.81 -20.81
CA GLN A 245 -0.12 8.42 -21.78
C GLN A 245 -0.42 7.04 -22.39
N PHE A 246 -0.72 6.05 -21.55
CA PHE A 246 -1.04 4.70 -21.97
C PHE A 246 -2.25 4.64 -22.92
N TYR A 247 -3.40 5.19 -22.53
CA TYR A 247 -4.62 5.06 -23.33
C TYR A 247 -4.76 6.12 -24.43
N ILE A 248 -4.31 7.36 -24.20
CA ILE A 248 -4.48 8.47 -25.17
C ILE A 248 -3.39 8.44 -26.23
N ASN A 249 -2.15 8.22 -25.81
CA ASN A 249 -1.01 8.24 -26.72
C ASN A 249 -0.66 6.86 -27.27
N ASN A 250 -1.37 5.79 -26.83
CA ASN A 250 -1.06 4.40 -27.13
C ASN A 250 0.40 4.05 -26.83
N ASP A 251 0.92 4.58 -25.73
CA ASP A 251 2.26 4.28 -25.26
C ASP A 251 2.20 3.08 -24.32
N ASP A 252 2.30 1.90 -24.91
CA ASP A 252 2.34 0.62 -24.19
C ASP A 252 3.70 0.34 -23.57
N THR A 253 4.68 1.26 -23.64
CA THR A 253 5.97 1.12 -22.95
C THR A 253 5.94 1.65 -21.50
N ILE A 254 4.85 2.32 -21.12
CA ILE A 254 4.66 2.94 -19.82
C ILE A 254 3.80 2.02 -18.93
N TYR A 255 4.41 1.49 -17.86
CA TYR A 255 3.77 0.61 -16.88
C TYR A 255 3.86 1.18 -15.47
#